data_AF-A0A385BT13-F1
#
_entry.id   AF-A0A385BT13-F1
#
_cell.length_a   1.000
_cell.length_b   1.000
_cell.length_c   1.000
_cell.angle_alpha   90.00
_cell.angle_beta   90.00
_cell.angle_gamma   90.00
#
_symmetry.space_group_name_H-M   'P 1'
#
loop_
_entity.id
_entity.type
_entity.pdbx_description
1 polymer ?
#
loop_
_entity_poly.entity_id
_entity_poly.type
_entity_poly.pdbx_seq_one_letter_code
_entity_poly.pdbx_strand_id
1 'polypeptide(L)' 'MKTNKEWHLTHKMPKNPTIEQRTHWHLEHLKNCQCRTDIPEKLKTEIKKREVKT' A
#
# COMPACT_ATOMS: atom_id res chain seq x y z
N MET A 1 9.13 7.17 13.62
CA MET A 1 8.72 6.91 12.21
C MET A 1 9.11 8.11 11.36
N LYS A 2 9.91 7.90 10.31
CA LYS A 2 10.37 8.98 9.40
C LYS A 2 9.58 8.92 8.11
N THR A 3 8.92 10.03 7.78
CA THR A 3 8.15 10.17 6.55
C THR A 3 9.05 10.64 5.42
N ASN A 4 9.08 9.91 4.31
CA ASN A 4 9.69 10.37 3.07
C ASN A 4 8.71 11.28 2.33
N LYS A 5 8.82 12.60 2.56
CA LYS A 5 7.90 13.60 2.00
C LYS A 5 7.90 13.61 0.47
N GLU A 6 9.07 13.49 -0.15
CA GLU A 6 9.22 13.50 -1.61
C GLU A 6 8.49 12.33 -2.26
N TRP A 7 8.62 11.14 -1.67
CA TRP A 7 7.90 9.96 -2.14
C TRP A 7 6.37 10.16 -2.06
N HIS A 8 5.86 10.73 -0.97
CA HIS A 8 4.41 11.00 -0.85
C HIS A 8 3.89 12.07 -1.82
N LEU A 9 4.73 13.02 -2.24
CA LEU A 9 4.33 14.05 -3.20
C LEU A 9 4.20 13.48 -4.61
N THR A 10 5.09 12.55 -4.98
CA THR A 10 5.14 11.90 -6.31
C THR A 10 4.23 10.67 -6.39
N HIS A 11 4.06 9.93 -5.30
CA HIS A 11 3.27 8.70 -5.22
C HIS A 11 2.08 8.91 -4.29
N LYS A 12 1.12 9.74 -4.71
CA LYS A 12 -0.12 9.92 -3.97
C LYS A 12 -1.04 8.73 -4.18
N MET A 13 -1.66 8.26 -3.09
CA MET A 13 -2.73 7.27 -3.20
C MET A 13 -3.89 7.88 -4.00
N PRO A 14 -4.42 7.18 -5.03
CA PRO A 14 -5.63 7.60 -5.71
C PRO A 14 -6.82 7.76 -4.74
N LYS A 15 -7.80 8.60 -5.10
CA LYS A 15 -8.99 8.84 -4.25
C LYS A 15 -9.84 7.58 -4.07
N ASN A 16 -9.98 6.78 -5.13
CA ASN A 16 -10.72 5.52 -5.15
C ASN A 16 -9.82 4.43 -5.76
N PRO A 17 -8.79 3.96 -5.03
CA PRO A 17 -7.86 2.99 -5.58
C PRO A 17 -8.55 1.62 -5.67
N THR A 18 -8.31 0.88 -6.75
CA THR A 18 -8.62 -0.54 -6.77
C THR A 18 -7.78 -1.27 -5.71
N ILE A 19 -8.16 -2.49 -5.34
CA ILE A 19 -7.37 -3.27 -4.39
C ILE A 19 -5.93 -3.48 -4.91
N GLU A 20 -5.75 -3.74 -6.20
CA GLU A 20 -4.43 -3.89 -6.80
C GLU A 20 -3.59 -2.60 -6.72
N GLN A 21 -4.17 -1.45 -7.09
CA GLN A 21 -3.50 -0.16 -6.97
C GLN A 21 -3.11 0.13 -5.52
N ARG A 22 -4.02 -0.14 -4.58
CA ARG A 22 -3.79 0.06 -3.16
C ARG A 22 -2.70 -0.86 -2.62
N THR A 23 -2.69 -2.12 -3.03
CA THR A 23 -1.66 -3.11 -2.67
C THR A 23 -0.30 -2.68 -3.19
N HIS A 24 -0.21 -2.37 -4.49
CA HIS A 24 1.03 -1.93 -5.12
C HIS A 24 1.59 -0.69 -4.42
N TRP A 25 0.72 0.31 -4.16
CA TRP A 25 1.12 1.52 -3.46
C TRP A 25 1.70 1.22 -2.07
N HIS A 26 1.08 0.31 -1.30
CA HIS A 26 1.58 -0.07 0.02
C HIS A 26 2.91 -0.84 -0.04
N LEU A 27 3.11 -1.70 -1.04
CA LEU A 27 4.37 -2.42 -1.23
C LEU A 27 5.53 -1.44 -1.54
N GLU A 28 5.30 -0.49 -2.44
CA GLU A 28 6.28 0.54 -2.77
C GLU A 28 6.51 1.52 -1.62
N HIS A 29 5.44 1.89 -0.90
CA HIS A 29 5.52 2.70 0.29
C HIS A 29 6.47 2.10 1.32
N LEU A 30 6.34 0.80 1.63
CA LEU A 30 7.17 0.13 2.64
C LEU A 30 8.66 0.12 2.29
N LYS A 31 9.01 0.13 0.99
CA LYS A 31 10.40 0.22 0.53
C LYS A 31 10.98 1.64 0.64
N ASN A 32 10.15 2.66 0.44
CA ASN A 32 10.59 4.05 0.28
C ASN A 32 10.30 4.95 1.50
N CYS A 33 9.38 4.54 2.38
CA CYS A 33 8.88 5.34 3.50
C CYS A 33 8.55 4.47 4.71
N GLN A 34 9.02 4.88 5.89
CA GLN A 34 8.79 4.18 7.16
C GLN A 34 7.72 4.87 8.03
N CYS A 35 6.86 5.71 7.44
CA CYS A 35 5.77 6.35 8.19
C CYS A 35 4.61 5.38 8.50
N ARG A 36 4.56 4.26 7.80
CA ARG A 36 3.80 3.06 8.13
C ARG A 36 4.70 1.87 7.89
N THR A 37 4.85 1.02 8.89
CA THR A 37 5.70 -0.18 8.84
C THR A 37 4.94 -1.42 8.39
N ASP A 38 3.63 -1.33 8.21
CA ASP A 38 2.80 -2.48 7.88
C ASP A 38 1.64 -2.15 6.94
N ILE A 39 1.18 -3.16 6.21
CA ILE A 39 0.01 -3.10 5.32
C ILE A 39 -1.27 -3.27 6.16
N PRO A 40 -2.32 -2.45 5.96
CA PRO A 40 -3.57 -2.59 6.72
C PRO A 40 -4.14 -4.01 6.67
N GLU A 41 -4.59 -4.54 7.80
CA GLU A 41 -5.10 -5.93 7.90
C GLU A 41 -6.23 -6.22 6.91
N LYS A 42 -7.18 -5.28 6.76
CA LYS A 42 -8.26 -5.40 5.76
C LYS A 42 -7.72 -5.61 4.34
N LEU A 43 -6.64 -4.92 3.98
CA LEU A 43 -6.01 -5.07 2.66
C LEU A 43 -5.29 -6.42 2.56
N LYS A 44 -4.59 -6.86 3.60
CA LYS A 44 -3.97 -8.19 3.66
C LYS A 44 -4.99 -9.32 3.48
N THR A 45 -6.14 -9.22 4.15
CA THR A 45 -7.25 -10.17 3.98
C THR A 45 -7.77 -10.19 2.54
N GLU A 46 -7.93 -9.01 1.94
CA GLU A 46 -8.41 -8.87 0.57
C GLU A 46 -7.41 -9.36 -0.49
N ILE A 47 -6.11 -9.26 -0.23
CA ILE A 47 -5.06 -9.87 -1.06
C ILE A 47 -5.15 -11.40 -0.93
N LYS A 48 -5.15 -11.94 0.30
CA LYS A 48 -5.20 -13.38 0.56
C LYS A 48 -6.44 -14.05 -0.04
N LYS A 49 -7.62 -13.41 0.04
CA LYS A 49 -8.86 -13.90 -0.58
C LYS A 49 -8.77 -14.02 -2.11
N ARG A 50 -7.97 -13.16 -2.75
CA ARG A 50 -7.79 -13.17 -4.22
C ARG A 50 -6.79 -14.25 -4.64
N GLU A 51 -5.73 -14.46 -3.88
CA GLU A 51 -4.73 -15.51 -4.16
C GLU A 51 -5.32 -16.93 -4.06
N VAL A 52 -6.26 -17.15 -3.14
CA VAL A 52 -6.92 -18.46 -2.91
C VAL A 52 -7.99 -18.80 -3.97
N LYS A 53 -8.33 -17.87 -4.87
CA LYS A 53 -9.38 -18.07 -5.90
C LYS A 53 -8.85 -18.60 -7.25
N THR A 54 -7.62 -19.09 -7.30
CA THR A 54 -7.01 -19.71 -8.49
C THR A 54 -6.92 -21.22 -8.30
#